data_AF-A0A7C5M2U5-F1
#
_entry.id   AF-A0A7C5M2U5-F1
#
_cell.length_a   1.000
_cell.length_b   1.000
_cell.length_c   1.000
_cell.angle_alpha   90.00
_cell.angle_beta   90.00
_cell.angle_gamma   90.00
#
_symmetry.space_group_name_H-M   'P 1'
#
loop_
_entity.id
_entity.type
_entity.pdbx_description
1 polymer ?
#
loop_
_entity_poly.entity_id
_entity_poly.type
_entity_poly.pdbx_seq_one_letter_code
_entity_poly.pdbx_strand_id
1 'polypeptide(L)'
;MTSAAATVIPDSPLRKVSQSLHRYHRNDLVTADNDIRPVKDHMSTNIISIFPDKPVIRAGASMIAKKVKQLPVAENGSWRE
;
A
#
# COMPACT_ATOMS: atom_id res chain seq x y z
N MET A 1 1.07 2.92 18.03
CA MET A 1 0.39 1.64 17.72
C MET A 1 0.24 1.58 16.21
N THR A 2 0.96 0.69 15.53
CA THR A 2 0.80 0.50 14.08
C THR A 2 -0.19 -0.65 13.87
N SER A 3 -1.33 -0.42 13.23
CA SER A 3 -2.25 -1.52 12.88
C SER A 3 -1.66 -2.33 11.73
N ALA A 4 -2.05 -3.60 11.61
CA ALA A 4 -1.59 -4.49 10.55
C ALA A 4 -1.71 -3.84 9.16
N ALA A 5 -0.64 -3.92 8.37
CA ALA A 5 -0.67 -3.54 6.96
C ALA A 5 -1.33 -4.67 6.16
N ALA A 6 -2.16 -4.32 5.17
CA ALA A 6 -2.70 -5.30 4.24
C ALA A 6 -1.69 -5.53 3.10
N THR A 7 -1.27 -6.78 2.92
CA THR A 7 -0.43 -7.20 1.78
C THR A 7 -1.31 -7.81 0.69
N VAL A 8 -0.99 -7.50 -0.58
CA VAL A 8 -1.72 -7.99 -1.76
C VAL A 8 -0.72 -8.50 -2.78
N ILE A 9 -1.05 -9.63 -3.43
CA ILE A 9 -0.21 -10.23 -4.48
C ILE A 9 -0.43 -9.48 -5.81
N PRO A 10 0.63 -9.15 -6.59
CA PRO A 10 0.52 -8.36 -7.82
C PRO A 10 -0.43 -8.94 -8.88
N ASP A 11 -0.53 -10.26 -8.99
CA ASP A 11 -1.42 -10.94 -9.95
C ASP A 11 -2.88 -11.06 -9.46
N SER A 12 -3.17 -10.61 -8.24
CA SER A 12 -4.55 -10.63 -7.76
C SER A 12 -5.40 -9.57 -8.50
N PRO A 13 -6.69 -9.85 -8.76
CA PRO A 13 -7.57 -8.88 -9.39
C PRO A 13 -7.83 -7.68 -8.48
N LEU A 14 -7.94 -6.48 -9.06
CA LEU A 14 -8.25 -5.24 -8.33
C LEU A 14 -9.53 -5.34 -7.49
N ARG A 15 -10.51 -6.12 -7.94
CA ARG A 15 -11.74 -6.39 -7.16
C ARG A 15 -11.46 -7.01 -5.77
N LYS A 16 -10.45 -7.87 -5.64
CA LYS A 16 -10.09 -8.46 -4.33
C LYS A 16 -9.53 -7.40 -3.37
N VAL A 17 -8.77 -6.44 -3.91
CA VAL A 17 -8.27 -5.28 -3.14
C VAL A 17 -9.41 -4.39 -2.70
N SER A 18 -10.33 -4.08 -3.62
CA SER A 18 -11.56 -3.34 -3.31
C SER A 18 -12.31 -3.96 -2.14
N GLN A 19 -12.63 -5.25 -2.21
CA GLN A 19 -13.35 -5.97 -1.15
C GLN A 19 -12.58 -5.96 0.18
N SER A 20 -11.25 -6.07 0.13
CA SER A 20 -10.40 -6.02 1.34
C SER A 20 -10.38 -4.63 1.97
N LEU A 21 -10.36 -3.57 1.16
CA LEU A 21 -10.39 -2.18 1.61
C LEU A 21 -11.79 -1.75 2.10
N HIS A 22 -12.86 -2.33 1.56
CA HIS A 22 -14.23 -2.12 2.06
C HIS A 22 -14.38 -2.57 3.52
N ARG A 23 -13.60 -3.57 3.96
CA ARG A 23 -13.54 -4.02 5.37
C ARG A 23 -12.95 -2.95 6.31
N TYR A 24 -12.33 -1.90 5.77
CA TYR A 24 -11.70 -0.79 6.49
C TYR A 24 -12.32 0.59 6.20
N HIS A 25 -13.52 0.62 5.59
CA HIS A 25 -14.34 1.82 5.32
C HIS A 25 -13.61 3.00 4.62
N ARG A 26 -13.57 2.97 3.28
CA ARG A 26 -13.71 4.18 2.45
C ARG A 26 -14.25 3.80 1.06
N ASN A 27 -15.43 4.32 0.74
CA ASN A 27 -16.10 4.18 -0.56
C ASN A 27 -15.41 5.04 -1.62
N ASP A 28 -15.19 4.46 -2.80
CA ASP A 28 -15.54 4.99 -4.13
C ASP A 28 -14.78 4.16 -5.17
N LEU A 29 -15.41 3.06 -5.65
CA LEU A 29 -14.90 2.33 -6.80
C LEU A 29 -15.96 2.31 -7.89
N VAL A 30 -15.68 3.13 -8.89
CA VAL A 30 -16.39 3.21 -10.17
C VAL A 30 -16.31 1.85 -10.86
N THR A 31 -17.47 1.33 -11.24
CA THR A 31 -17.70 0.02 -11.84
C THR A 31 -17.32 -0.07 -13.32
N ALA A 32 -17.08 -1.32 -13.73
CA ALA A 32 -16.97 -1.88 -15.08
C ALA A 32 -15.56 -1.90 -15.71
N ASP A 33 -15.12 -3.11 -16.05
CA ASP A 33 -13.90 -3.53 -16.77
C ASP A 33 -12.56 -3.59 -16.02
N ASN A 34 -12.29 -2.71 -15.05
CA ASN A 34 -11.03 -2.76 -14.28
C ASN A 34 -10.99 -3.87 -13.21
N ASP A 35 -12.13 -4.48 -12.87
CA ASP A 35 -12.26 -5.48 -11.80
C ASP A 35 -11.48 -6.79 -12.07
N ILE A 36 -11.24 -7.11 -13.34
CA ILE A 36 -10.57 -8.35 -13.78
C ILE A 36 -9.05 -8.13 -13.93
N ARG A 37 -8.61 -6.88 -14.09
CA ARG A 37 -7.19 -6.58 -14.32
C ARG A 37 -6.36 -6.86 -13.06
N PRO A 38 -5.15 -7.41 -13.20
CA PRO A 38 -4.26 -7.64 -12.07
C PRO A 38 -3.79 -6.32 -11.47
N VAL A 39 -3.54 -6.32 -10.16
CA VAL A 39 -3.05 -5.15 -9.41
C VAL A 39 -1.76 -4.59 -10.02
N LYS A 40 -0.88 -5.46 -10.54
CA LYS A 40 0.40 -5.06 -11.15
C LYS A 40 0.27 -4.05 -12.28
N ASP A 41 -0.86 -4.03 -12.98
CA ASP A 41 -1.09 -3.11 -14.10
C ASP A 41 -1.37 -1.67 -13.62
N HIS A 42 -1.67 -1.48 -12.33
CA HIS A 42 -2.04 -0.21 -11.73
C HIS A 42 -1.12 0.21 -10.57
N MET A 43 -0.34 -0.71 -10.02
CA MET A 43 0.54 -0.43 -8.88
C MET A 43 1.77 0.40 -9.29
N SER A 44 2.23 1.28 -8.41
CA SER A 44 3.54 1.92 -8.57
C SER A 44 4.66 0.92 -8.28
N THR A 45 5.67 0.88 -9.14
CA THR A 45 6.84 -0.02 -8.99
C THR A 45 7.98 0.61 -8.21
N ASN A 46 8.15 1.93 -8.29
CA ASN A 46 9.17 2.66 -7.54
C ASN A 46 8.60 3.17 -6.21
N ILE A 47 8.71 2.34 -5.17
CA ILE A 47 8.15 2.62 -3.85
C ILE A 47 9.25 3.19 -2.95
N ILE A 48 8.93 4.28 -2.25
CA ILE A 48 9.76 4.78 -1.14
C ILE A 48 9.39 4.03 0.14
N SER A 49 10.39 3.57 0.89
CA SER A 49 10.21 2.89 2.18
C SER A 49 11.12 3.51 3.25
N ILE A 50 10.90 3.13 4.50
CA ILE A 50 11.77 3.49 5.62
C ILE A 50 12.19 2.25 6.41
N PHE A 51 13.40 2.28 6.95
CA PHE A 51 13.87 1.20 7.83
C PHE A 51 13.22 1.27 9.22
N PRO A 52 13.01 0.11 9.87
CA PRO A 52 12.36 0.05 11.19
C PRO A 52 13.17 0.70 12.31
N ASP A 53 14.49 0.84 12.13
CA ASP A 53 15.40 1.50 13.09
C ASP A 53 15.28 3.03 13.06
N LYS A 54 14.63 3.61 12.04
CA LYS A 54 14.56 5.06 11.90
C LYS A 54 13.48 5.66 12.80
N PRO A 55 13.75 6.82 13.41
CA PRO A 55 12.76 7.53 14.23
C PRO A 55 11.48 7.85 13.44
N VAL A 56 10.33 7.73 14.10
CA VAL A 56 9.01 8.03 13.52
C VAL A 56 8.93 9.44 12.94
N ILE A 57 9.60 10.42 13.56
CA ILE A 57 9.63 11.80 13.04
C ILE A 57 10.24 11.89 11.63
N ARG A 58 11.21 11.03 11.30
CA ARG A 58 11.77 10.95 9.94
C ARG A 58 10.80 10.31 8.96
N ALA A 59 9.98 9.35 9.40
CA ALA A 59 8.89 8.81 8.59
C ALA A 59 7.87 9.91 8.26
N GLY A 60 7.45 10.68 9.26
CA GLY A 60 6.54 11.82 9.11
C GLY A 60 7.07 12.88 8.13
N ALA A 61 8.32 13.29 8.31
CA ALA A 61 8.97 14.24 7.40
C ALA A 61 9.04 13.71 5.96
N SER A 62 9.36 12.43 5.77
CA SER A 62 9.41 11.78 4.45
C SER A 62 8.03 11.73 3.78
N MET A 63 6.97 11.42 4.53
CA MET A 63 5.59 11.41 4.02
C MET A 63 5.16 12.79 3.51
N ILE A 64 5.45 13.85 4.27
CA ILE A 64 5.15 15.24 3.87
C ILE A 64 5.95 15.64 2.64
N ALA A 65 7.27 15.44 2.68
CA ALA A 65 8.18 15.85 1.59
C ALA A 65 7.87 15.14 0.26
N LYS A 66 7.45 13.87 0.33
CA LYS A 66 7.13 13.05 -0.84
C LYS A 66 5.63 13.05 -1.19
N LYS A 67 4.81 13.79 -0.43
CA LYS A 67 3.35 13.89 -0.61
C LYS A 67 2.64 12.53 -0.64
N VAL A 68 3.09 11.58 0.17
CA VAL A 68 2.47 10.25 0.30
C VAL A 68 1.70 10.14 1.62
N LYS A 69 0.57 9.43 1.60
CA LYS A 69 -0.28 9.23 2.78
C LYS A 69 0.25 8.16 3.72
N GLN A 70 1.03 7.22 3.18
CA GLN A 70 1.55 6.06 3.90
C GLN A 70 2.99 5.80 3.43
N LEU A 71 3.83 5.34 4.34
CA LEU A 71 5.21 4.99 4.08
C LEU A 71 5.46 3.56 4.57
N PRO A 72 5.65 2.61 3.66
CA PRO A 72 5.95 1.22 4.02
C PRO A 72 7.25 1.09 4.82
N VAL A 73 7.26 0.23 5.84
CA VAL A 73 8.44 -0.05 6.68
C VAL A 73 9.08 -1.37 6.24
N ALA A 74 10.28 -1.32 5.66
CA ALA A 74 10.99 -2.49 5.15
C ALA A 74 12.38 -2.65 5.77
N GLU A 75 12.80 -3.89 5.97
CA GLU A 75 14.16 -4.24 6.37
C GLU A 75 14.77 -5.12 5.28
N ASN A 76 16.01 -4.82 4.87
CA ASN A 76 16.74 -5.58 3.84
C ASN A 76 16.05 -5.77 2.47
N GLY A 77 15.13 -4.87 2.10
CA GLY A 77 14.42 -4.92 0.82
C GLY A 77 13.37 -6.04 0.70
N SER A 78 13.11 -6.81 1.77
CA SER A 78 12.09 -7.85 1.80
C SER A 78 10.95 -7.49 2.75
N TRP A 79 9.71 -7.67 2.27
CA TRP A 79 8.51 -7.68 3.11
C TRP A 79 8.39 -9.08 3.72
N ARG A 80 8.08 -9.20 5.02
CA ARG A 80 7.76 -10.50 5.60
C ARG A 80 6.36 -10.92 5.14
N GLU A 81 6.26 -12.11 4.56
CA GLU A 81 5.03 -12.78 4.12
C GLU A 81 4.17 -13.27 5.30
#